data_AF-A0AAQ0U3N8-F1
#
_entry.id   AF-A0AAQ0U3N8-F1
#
_cell.length_a   1.000
_cell.length_b   1.000
_cell.length_c   1.000
_cell.angle_alpha   90.00
_cell.angle_beta   90.00
_cell.angle_gamma   90.00
#
_symmetry.space_group_name_H-M   'P 1'
#
loop_
_entity.id
_entity.type
_entity.pdbx_description
1 polymer ?
#
loop_
_entity_poly.entity_id
_entity_poly.type
_entity_poly.pdbx_seq_one_letter_code
_entity_poly.pdbx_strand_id
1 'polypeptide(L)'
;MEQRPKMTKVPAIITRPVPELPDDHLLRCLAYLAGSRKGLSPVYERLTRLQPMARYRPILTKLQADTRPLHRTRKKVDAQRARELTDIALVDLACACTPTDLTAGSMRDRILERR
;
A
#
# COMPACT_ATOMS: atom_id res chain seq x y z
N MET A 1 56.84 0.78 -0.31
CA MET A 1 55.86 0.66 -1.41
C MET A 1 54.66 -0.12 -0.89
N GLU A 2 53.64 0.57 -0.38
CA GLU A 2 52.42 -0.07 0.12
C GLU A 2 51.42 -0.22 -1.03
N GLN A 3 51.19 -1.45 -1.48
CA GLN A 3 50.13 -1.75 -2.45
C GLN A 3 48.79 -1.76 -1.72
N ARG A 4 47.98 -0.71 -1.95
CA ARG A 4 46.58 -0.71 -1.53
C ARG A 4 45.81 -1.80 -2.29
N PRO A 5 45.00 -2.63 -1.61
CA PRO A 5 44.19 -3.64 -2.29
C PRO A 5 43.18 -2.94 -3.21
N LYS A 6 43.17 -3.35 -4.48
CA LYS A 6 42.19 -2.88 -5.48
C LYS A 6 40.80 -3.26 -4.98
N MET A 7 39.96 -2.27 -4.67
CA MET A 7 38.54 -2.48 -4.39
C MET A 7 37.91 -3.14 -5.61
N THR A 8 37.66 -4.44 -5.47
CA THR A 8 36.90 -5.25 -6.41
C THR A 8 35.56 -4.53 -6.63
N LYS A 9 35.24 -4.23 -7.89
CA LYS A 9 34.01 -3.55 -8.30
C LYS A 9 32.81 -4.22 -7.62
N VAL A 10 32.20 -3.53 -6.67
CA VAL A 10 30.94 -3.94 -6.06
C VAL A 10 29.93 -4.06 -7.20
N PRO A 11 29.28 -5.23 -7.41
CA PRO A 11 28.31 -5.39 -8.48
C PRO A 11 27.19 -4.38 -8.28
N ALA A 12 26.85 -3.65 -9.34
CA ALA A 12 25.74 -2.70 -9.31
C ALA A 12 24.45 -3.46 -9.02
N ILE A 13 23.87 -3.24 -7.85
CA ILE A 13 22.55 -3.75 -7.50
C ILE A 13 21.57 -2.98 -8.38
N ILE A 14 20.91 -3.67 -9.31
CA ILE A 14 19.82 -3.09 -10.10
C ILE A 14 18.67 -2.80 -9.13
N THR A 15 18.61 -1.57 -8.63
CA THR A 15 17.48 -1.08 -7.85
C THR A 15 16.29 -0.91 -8.78
N ARG A 16 15.43 -1.92 -8.86
CA ARG A 16 14.12 -1.76 -9.50
C ARG A 16 13.35 -0.68 -8.73
N PRO A 17 12.65 0.24 -9.42
CA PRO A 17 11.81 1.23 -8.73
C PRO A 17 10.78 0.49 -7.87
N VAL A 18 10.57 0.98 -6.65
CA VAL A 18 9.51 0.46 -5.78
C VAL A 18 8.19 0.79 -6.47
N PRO A 19 7.31 -0.20 -6.67
CA PRO A 19 6.01 0.06 -7.29
C PRO A 19 5.17 0.93 -6.36
N GLU A 20 4.64 2.02 -6.90
CA GLU A 20 3.86 3.02 -6.16
C GLU A 20 2.48 3.23 -6.79
N LEU A 21 1.47 3.34 -5.94
CA LEU A 21 0.13 3.75 -6.36
C LEU A 21 0.04 5.28 -6.42
N PRO A 22 -0.65 5.85 -7.43
CA PRO A 22 -0.96 7.28 -7.47
C PRO A 22 -1.63 7.76 -6.18
N ASP A 23 -1.35 9.01 -5.78
CA ASP A 23 -1.88 9.58 -4.53
C ASP A 23 -3.41 9.61 -4.48
N ASP A 24 -4.06 9.79 -5.62
CA ASP A 24 -5.50 9.83 -5.80
C ASP A 24 -6.11 8.46 -6.14
N HIS A 25 -5.35 7.37 -6.01
CA HIS A 25 -5.83 6.04 -6.35
C HIS A 25 -6.73 5.45 -5.24
N LEU A 26 -7.87 4.85 -5.61
CA LEU A 26 -8.83 4.26 -4.66
C LEU A 26 -8.18 3.25 -3.70
N LEU A 27 -7.29 2.38 -4.20
CA LEU A 27 -6.60 1.39 -3.36
C LEU A 27 -5.75 2.04 -2.26
N ARG A 28 -5.18 3.22 -2.53
CA ARG A 28 -4.41 3.99 -1.54
C ARG A 28 -5.34 4.48 -0.42
N CYS A 29 -6.52 5.00 -0.77
CA CYS A 29 -7.53 5.38 0.21
C CYS A 29 -8.00 4.19 1.05
N LEU A 30 -8.25 3.04 0.42
CA LEU A 30 -8.68 1.82 1.12
C LEU A 30 -7.60 1.30 2.08
N ALA A 31 -6.32 1.35 1.69
CA ALA A 31 -5.21 0.97 2.56
C ALA A 31 -5.14 1.87 3.81
N TYR A 32 -5.22 3.19 3.65
CA TYR A 32 -5.24 4.11 4.79
C TYR A 32 -6.45 3.89 5.70
N LEU A 33 -7.63 3.61 5.13
CA LEU A 33 -8.82 3.30 5.92
C LEU A 33 -8.66 1.98 6.70
N ALA A 34 -8.17 0.92 6.03
CA ALA A 34 -7.92 -0.38 6.64
C ALA A 34 -6.87 -0.32 7.76
N GLY A 35 -5.79 0.43 7.56
CA GLY A 35 -4.74 0.66 8.57
C GLY A 35 -5.12 1.67 9.66
N SER A 36 -6.27 2.35 9.54
CA SER A 36 -6.74 3.31 10.53
C SER A 36 -7.40 2.64 11.74
N ARG A 37 -7.55 3.39 12.83
CA ARG A 37 -8.30 2.95 14.01
C ARG A 37 -9.77 2.59 13.70
N LYS A 38 -10.37 3.21 12.69
CA LYS A 38 -11.77 2.94 12.30
C LYS A 38 -11.89 1.65 11.47
N GLY A 39 -10.84 1.27 10.74
CA GLY A 39 -10.87 0.17 9.78
C GLY A 39 -11.78 0.48 8.58
N LEU A 40 -12.01 -0.55 7.76
CA LEU A 40 -12.96 -0.49 6.65
C LEU A 40 -14.40 -0.53 7.17
N SER A 41 -15.22 0.40 6.67
CA SER A 41 -16.67 0.36 6.93
C SER A 41 -17.32 -0.82 6.19
N PRO A 42 -18.54 -1.24 6.60
CA PRO A 42 -19.29 -2.29 5.90
C PRO A 42 -19.55 -2.01 4.42
N VAL A 43 -19.52 -0.73 4.00
CA VAL A 43 -19.64 -0.35 2.60
C VAL A 43 -18.36 -0.73 1.85
N TYR A 44 -17.19 -0.40 2.38
CA TYR A 44 -15.91 -0.74 1.76
C TYR A 44 -15.62 -2.25 1.83
N GLU A 45 -16.04 -2.93 2.89
CA GLU A 45 -15.97 -4.39 2.95
C GLU A 45 -16.85 -5.09 1.91
N ARG A 46 -17.98 -4.49 1.54
CA ARG A 46 -18.81 -4.99 0.43
C ARG A 46 -18.15 -4.71 -0.91
N LEU A 47 -17.58 -3.52 -1.09
CA LEU A 47 -16.87 -3.14 -2.31
C LEU A 47 -15.70 -4.10 -2.60
N THR A 48 -14.93 -4.49 -1.59
CA THR A 48 -13.81 -5.44 -1.78
C THR A 48 -14.24 -6.87 -2.12
N ARG A 49 -15.54 -7.20 -2.07
CA ARG A 49 -16.06 -8.51 -2.51
C ARG A 49 -16.47 -8.52 -3.98
N LEU A 50 -16.65 -7.35 -4.60
CA LEU A 50 -17.00 -7.24 -6.00
C LEU A 50 -15.77 -7.48 -6.88
N GLN A 51 -15.94 -8.09 -8.05
CA GLN A 51 -14.91 -8.08 -9.08
C GLN A 51 -14.79 -6.65 -9.66
N PRO A 52 -13.59 -6.10 -9.91
CA PRO A 52 -12.25 -6.72 -9.82
C PRO A 52 -11.57 -6.60 -8.44
N MET A 53 -12.19 -5.92 -7.48
CA MET A 53 -11.60 -5.61 -6.16
C MET A 53 -11.32 -6.82 -5.27
N ALA A 54 -11.94 -7.97 -5.58
CA ALA A 54 -11.74 -9.23 -4.88
C ALA A 54 -10.25 -9.64 -4.76
N ARG A 55 -9.42 -9.28 -5.74
CA ARG A 55 -7.98 -9.56 -5.73
C ARG A 55 -7.24 -8.85 -4.58
N TYR A 56 -7.65 -7.64 -4.25
CA TYR A 56 -6.98 -6.79 -3.25
C TYR A 56 -7.48 -7.05 -1.82
N ARG A 57 -8.62 -7.72 -1.70
CA ARG A 57 -9.27 -8.01 -0.42
C ARG A 57 -8.37 -8.72 0.59
N PRO A 58 -7.57 -9.74 0.24
CA PRO A 58 -6.71 -10.41 1.22
C PRO A 58 -5.69 -9.46 1.86
N ILE A 59 -5.09 -8.57 1.05
CA ILE A 59 -4.11 -7.57 1.53
C ILE A 59 -4.77 -6.60 2.50
N LEU A 60 -5.92 -6.03 2.11
CA LEU A 60 -6.67 -5.07 2.94
C LEU A 60 -7.20 -5.69 4.23
N THR A 61 -7.69 -6.94 4.16
CA THR A 61 -8.20 -7.67 5.33
C THR A 61 -7.07 -7.98 6.31
N LYS A 62 -5.91 -8.40 5.79
CA LYS A 62 -4.73 -8.66 6.62
C LYS A 62 -4.23 -7.37 7.28
N LEU A 63 -4.11 -6.28 6.53
CA LEU A 63 -3.72 -4.98 7.08
C LEU A 63 -4.64 -4.56 8.24
N GLN A 64 -5.96 -4.67 8.05
CA GLN A 64 -6.93 -4.36 9.11
C GLN A 64 -6.77 -5.27 10.33
N ALA A 65 -6.55 -6.57 10.12
CA ALA A 65 -6.34 -7.52 11.22
C ALA A 65 -5.06 -7.19 12.01
N ASP A 66 -3.97 -6.89 11.32
CA ASP A 66 -2.65 -6.62 11.92
C ASP A 66 -2.61 -5.26 12.64
N THR A 67 -3.35 -4.25 12.15
CA THR A 67 -3.35 -2.90 12.72
C THR A 67 -4.37 -2.69 13.84
N ARG A 68 -5.50 -3.43 13.83
CA ARG A 68 -6.54 -3.31 14.86
C ARG A 68 -6.05 -3.48 16.30
N PRO A 69 -5.19 -4.46 16.66
CA PRO A 69 -4.67 -4.56 18.03
C PRO A 69 -3.76 -3.38 18.40
N LEU A 70 -2.99 -2.85 17.44
CA LEU A 70 -2.09 -1.71 17.65
C LEU A 70 -2.84 -0.44 18.05
N HIS A 71 -4.04 -0.24 17.51
CA HIS A 71 -4.87 0.93 17.86
C HIS A 71 -5.53 0.85 19.24
N ARG A 72 -5.54 -0.32 19.88
CA ARG A 72 -6.12 -0.49 21.23
C ARG A 72 -5.23 0.06 22.34
N THR A 73 -3.91 -0.04 22.16
CA THR A 73 -2.91 0.29 23.19
C THR A 73 -2.65 1.80 23.32
N ARG A 74 -3.00 2.60 22.30
CA ARG A 74 -2.78 4.06 22.23
C ARG A 74 -1.31 4.48 22.40
N LYS A 75 -0.35 3.58 22.19
CA LYS A 75 1.08 3.88 22.27
C LYS A 75 1.57 4.51 20.97
N LYS A 76 2.48 5.48 21.07
CA LYS A 76 3.12 6.13 19.91
C LYS A 76 3.86 5.12 19.02
N VAL A 77 4.53 4.14 19.65
CA VAL A 77 5.25 3.06 18.96
C VAL A 77 4.29 2.22 18.11
N ASP A 78 3.12 1.87 18.66
CA ASP A 78 2.12 1.07 17.94
C ASP A 78 1.46 1.86 16.80
N ALA A 79 1.28 3.17 16.98
CA ALA A 79 0.83 4.05 15.90
C ALA A 79 1.86 4.14 14.76
N GLN A 80 3.15 4.19 15.09
CA GLN A 80 4.22 4.13 14.09
C GLN A 80 4.23 2.77 13.37
N ARG A 81 4.08 1.68 14.12
CA ARG A 81 4.02 0.34 13.55
C ARG A 81 2.83 0.15 12.61
N ALA A 82 1.67 0.72 12.94
CA ALA A 82 0.51 0.69 12.06
C ALA A 82 0.75 1.45 10.74
N ARG A 83 1.51 2.55 10.76
CA ARG A 83 1.92 3.27 9.55
C ARG A 83 2.83 2.42 8.68
N GLU A 84 3.86 1.81 9.26
CA GLU A 84 4.77 0.90 8.53
C GLU A 84 4.03 -0.25 7.86
N LEU A 85 3.07 -0.87 8.56
CA LEU A 85 2.23 -1.92 7.97
C LEU A 85 1.37 -1.41 6.82
N THR A 86 0.89 -0.16 6.92
CA THR A 86 0.14 0.48 5.84
C THR A 86 1.04 0.71 4.62
N ASP A 87 2.27 1.18 4.82
CA ASP A 87 3.24 1.41 3.73
C ASP A 87 3.60 0.09 3.03
N ILE A 88 3.81 -0.99 3.79
CA ILE A 88 4.03 -2.34 3.22
C ILE A 88 2.83 -2.78 2.39
N ALA A 89 1.61 -2.60 2.89
CA ALA A 89 0.41 -2.95 2.16
C ALA A 89 0.21 -2.12 0.88
N LEU A 90 0.64 -0.85 0.87
CA LEU A 90 0.62 -0.03 -0.34
C LEU A 90 1.53 -0.59 -1.43
N VAL A 91 2.72 -1.07 -1.06
CA VAL A 91 3.65 -1.74 -1.99
C VAL A 91 3.04 -3.05 -2.49
N ASP A 92 2.46 -3.87 -1.60
CA ASP A 92 1.80 -5.12 -2.00
C ASP A 92 0.63 -4.88 -2.96
N LEU A 93 -0.17 -3.83 -2.71
CA LEU A 93 -1.25 -3.42 -3.61
C LEU A 93 -0.73 -2.93 -4.95
N ALA A 94 0.35 -2.14 -4.97
CA ALA A 94 0.98 -1.67 -6.20
C ALA A 94 1.52 -2.84 -7.03
N CYS A 95 2.16 -3.83 -6.39
CA CYS A 95 2.63 -5.07 -7.03
C CYS A 95 1.48 -5.90 -7.63
N ALA A 96 0.33 -5.95 -6.96
CA ALA A 96 -0.83 -6.72 -7.40
C ALA A 96 -1.67 -5.99 -8.48
N CYS A 97 -1.46 -4.67 -8.62
CA CYS A 97 -2.21 -3.81 -9.52
C CYS A 97 -1.84 -4.09 -10.98
N THR A 98 -2.83 -4.32 -11.84
CA THR A 98 -2.58 -4.37 -13.28
C THR A 98 -2.56 -2.96 -13.87
N PRO A 99 -1.97 -2.75 -15.06
CA PRO A 99 -2.06 -1.46 -15.75
C PRO A 99 -3.49 -0.95 -15.92
N THR A 100 -4.45 -1.86 -16.15
CA THR A 100 -5.88 -1.54 -16.27
C THR A 100 -6.49 -1.10 -14.93
N ASP A 101 -6.06 -1.71 -13.82
CA ASP A 101 -6.55 -1.34 -12.50
C ASP A 101 -6.03 0.03 -12.06
N LEU A 102 -4.79 0.36 -12.43
CA LEU A 102 -4.17 1.66 -12.15
C LEU A 102 -4.95 2.82 -12.77
N THR A 103 -5.41 2.66 -14.02
CA THR A 103 -6.23 3.68 -14.70
C THR A 103 -7.66 3.69 -14.17
N ALA A 104 -8.29 2.52 -14.00
CA ALA A 104 -9.67 2.44 -13.52
C ALA A 104 -9.86 2.96 -12.08
N GLY A 105 -8.82 2.84 -11.25
CA GLY A 105 -8.78 3.29 -9.86
C GLY A 105 -8.34 4.74 -9.67
N SER A 106 -7.92 5.43 -10.75
CA SER A 106 -7.67 6.88 -10.78
C SER A 106 -8.97 7.64 -10.45
N MET A 107 -8.93 8.49 -9.42
CA MET A 107 -10.08 9.33 -9.07
C MET A 107 -10.07 10.66 -9.80
N ARG A 108 -8.88 11.16 -10.19
CA ARG A 108 -8.73 12.45 -10.87
C ARG A 108 -9.52 12.53 -12.17
N ASP A 109 -9.48 11.49 -12.99
CA ASP A 109 -10.18 11.47 -14.28
C ASP A 109 -11.70 11.55 -14.09
N ARG A 110 -12.23 10.81 -13.10
CA ARG A 110 -13.66 10.84 -12.77
C ARG A 110 -14.14 12.16 -12.17
N ILE A 111 -13.27 12.89 -11.47
CA ILE A 111 -13.58 14.22 -10.94
C ILE A 111 -13.65 15.23 -12.08
N LEU A 112 -12.76 15.11 -13.07
CA LEU A 112 -12.74 15.97 -14.24
C LEU A 112 -13.95 15.71 -15.17
N GLU A 113 -14.37 14.45 -15.34
CA GLU A 113 -15.57 14.09 -16.12
C GLU A 113 -16.90 14.63 -15.55
N ARG A 114 -16.93 15.06 -14.28
CA ARG A 114 -18.13 15.58 -13.61
C ARG A 114 -18.24 17.11 -13.66
N ARG A 115 -17.25 17.80 -14.22
CA ARG A 115 -17.19 19.26 -14.33
C ARG A 115 -17.59 19.69 -15.74
#